data_AF-A0A859IG32-F1
#
_entry.id   AF-A0A859IG32-F1
#
_cell.length_a   1.000
_cell.length_b   1.000
_cell.length_c   1.000
_cell.angle_alpha   90.00
_cell.angle_beta   90.00
_cell.angle_gamma   90.00
#
_symmetry.space_group_name_H-M   'P 1'
#
loop_
_entity.id
_entity.type
_entity.pdbx_description
1 polymer ?
#
loop_
_entity_poly.entity_id
_entity_poly.type
_entity_poly.pdbx_seq_one_letter_code
_entity_poly.pdbx_strand_id
1 'polypeptide(L)'
;MATPQLKHQQIATELGQQLEQFLQQPLMPTAEQLTQAEVEAQKLIFPDYTRYYAYQCLGLIEALRGNERKTIQYFKKAKEANSSDTSVSATYAQSLRYLGKIKESIKQLDFYVSNKTCDIFSLNMALKLCIIFGQTTKAELFMQQLKQLDPKAFLSYHQTDIEFTQLWQKTGIPENAILDYLEHAYQFAAERNINLRHPEIVLDVEDGNSLMYIFRDNDLTTDQRIQYEQELDKHMLSYIKSHKDYPFENIVFFLGRYRDSK
;
A
#
# COMPACT_ATOMS: atom_id res chain seq x y z
N MET A 1 22.01 -10.54 32.53
CA MET A 1 21.52 -9.27 31.96
C MET A 1 21.61 -9.37 30.45
N ALA A 2 20.53 -9.08 29.70
CA ALA A 2 20.59 -9.09 28.24
C ALA A 2 21.56 -8.01 27.73
N THR A 3 22.35 -8.31 26.70
CA THR A 3 23.22 -7.32 26.05
C THR A 3 22.38 -6.20 25.44
N PRO A 4 22.93 -4.98 25.27
CA PRO A 4 22.22 -3.89 24.61
C PRO A 4 21.65 -4.28 23.23
N GLN A 5 22.36 -5.13 22.49
CA GLN A 5 21.91 -5.62 21.19
C GLN A 5 20.67 -6.51 21.26
N LEU A 6 20.63 -7.44 22.21
CA LEU A 6 19.44 -8.27 22.45
C LEU A 6 18.22 -7.42 22.83
N LYS A 7 18.41 -6.36 23.61
CA LYS A 7 17.32 -5.43 23.97
C LYS A 7 16.78 -4.68 22.75
N HIS A 8 17.66 -4.16 21.90
CA HIS A 8 17.24 -3.46 20.67
C HIS A 8 16.54 -4.40 19.69
N GLN A 9 16.98 -5.66 19.59
CA GLN A 9 16.29 -6.68 18.78
C GLN A 9 14.89 -7.00 19.30
N GLN A 10 14.73 -7.08 20.63
CA GLN A 10 13.42 -7.29 21.24
C GLN A 10 12.48 -6.12 20.94
N ILE A 11 12.94 -4.87 21.16
CA ILE A 11 12.16 -3.67 20.85
C ILE A 11 11.77 -3.63 19.37
N ALA A 12 12.71 -3.93 18.46
CA ALA A 12 12.44 -3.96 17.03
C ALA A 12 11.39 -5.01 16.66
N THR A 13 11.44 -6.19 17.28
CA THR A 13 10.47 -7.27 17.05
C THR A 13 9.07 -6.88 17.54
N GLU A 14 8.97 -6.37 18.76
CA GLU A 14 7.71 -5.94 19.37
C GLU A 14 7.07 -4.78 18.59
N LEU A 15 7.88 -3.78 18.20
CA LEU A 15 7.43 -2.67 17.36
C LEU A 15 6.95 -3.15 15.98
N GLY A 16 7.70 -4.07 15.35
CA GLY A 16 7.31 -4.64 14.07
C GLY A 16 5.95 -5.34 14.13
N GLN A 17 5.73 -6.16 15.16
CA GLN A 17 4.45 -6.83 15.41
C GLN A 17 3.32 -5.84 15.68
N GLN A 18 3.58 -4.80 16.47
CA GLN A 18 2.60 -3.75 16.76
C GLN A 18 2.19 -3.00 15.48
N LEU A 19 3.15 -2.62 14.64
CA LEU A 19 2.88 -1.95 13.37
C LEU A 19 2.13 -2.87 12.41
N GLU A 20 2.51 -4.15 12.33
CA GLU A 20 1.78 -5.14 11.54
C GLU A 20 0.34 -5.28 12.03
N GLN A 21 0.11 -5.31 13.34
CA GLN A 21 -1.23 -5.34 13.92
C GLN A 21 -2.05 -4.11 13.50
N PHE A 22 -1.47 -2.90 13.52
CA PHE A 22 -2.14 -1.71 12.99
C PHE A 22 -2.51 -1.92 11.51
N LEU A 23 -1.64 -2.54 10.71
CA LEU A 23 -1.90 -2.77 9.29
C LEU A 23 -2.87 -3.92 9.00
N GLN A 24 -3.32 -4.68 10.00
CA GLN A 24 -4.29 -5.77 9.83
C GLN A 24 -5.67 -5.46 10.42
N GLN A 25 -5.75 -4.45 11.30
CA GLN A 25 -7.01 -4.11 11.96
C GLN A 25 -7.90 -3.21 11.09
N PRO A 26 -9.23 -3.42 11.13
CA PRO A 26 -10.17 -2.64 10.32
C PRO A 26 -10.24 -1.17 10.75
N LEU A 27 -10.01 -0.87 12.04
CA LEU A 27 -10.03 0.48 12.60
C LEU A 27 -8.65 1.14 12.48
N MET A 28 -8.63 2.46 12.28
CA MET A 28 -7.40 3.25 12.30
C MET A 28 -6.75 3.20 13.70
N PRO A 29 -5.41 3.11 13.79
CA PRO A 29 -4.75 3.20 15.08
C PRO A 29 -5.00 4.57 15.69
N THR A 30 -5.23 4.61 16.99
CA THR A 30 -5.47 5.87 17.70
C THR A 30 -4.20 6.72 17.72
N ALA A 31 -4.36 8.03 17.93
CA ALA A 31 -3.22 8.94 18.08
C ALA A 31 -2.28 8.51 19.24
N GLU A 32 -2.85 7.96 20.32
CA GLU A 32 -2.08 7.43 21.46
C GLU A 32 -1.25 6.21 21.05
N GLN A 33 -1.85 5.23 20.35
CA GLN A 33 -1.16 4.04 19.85
C GLN A 33 0.00 4.42 18.92
N LEU A 34 -0.21 5.35 18.00
CA LEU A 34 0.83 5.85 17.10
C LEU A 34 1.94 6.61 17.85
N THR A 35 1.59 7.37 18.90
CA THR A 35 2.57 8.07 19.75
C THR A 35 3.44 7.08 20.52
N GLN A 36 2.85 6.01 21.06
CA GLN A 36 3.61 4.97 21.73
C GLN A 36 4.57 4.24 20.78
N ALA A 37 4.09 3.86 19.59
CA ALA A 37 4.93 3.25 18.55
C ALA A 37 6.09 4.18 18.12
N GLU A 38 5.84 5.49 18.04
CA GLU A 38 6.90 6.47 17.74
C GLU A 38 7.99 6.48 18.82
N VAL A 39 7.62 6.45 20.10
CA VAL A 39 8.57 6.42 21.22
C VAL A 39 9.46 5.17 21.16
N GLU A 40 8.88 4.00 20.85
CA GLU A 40 9.67 2.78 20.69
C GLU A 40 10.61 2.85 19.48
N ALA A 41 10.13 3.38 18.34
CA ALA A 41 10.95 3.58 17.16
C ALA A 41 12.14 4.53 17.43
N GLN A 42 11.94 5.59 18.22
CA GLN A 42 13.00 6.54 18.57
C GLN A 42 14.15 5.90 19.36
N LYS A 43 13.88 4.88 20.18
CA LYS A 43 14.93 4.15 20.92
C LYS A 43 15.89 3.40 19.99
N LEU A 44 15.44 3.07 18.77
CA LEU A 44 16.21 2.32 17.77
C LEU A 44 17.06 3.21 16.84
N ILE A 45 16.96 4.55 16.93
CA ILE A 45 17.69 5.49 16.05
C ILE A 45 19.20 5.50 16.34
N PHE A 46 19.57 5.43 17.62
CA PHE A 46 20.96 5.64 18.03
C PHE A 46 21.90 4.51 17.62
N PRO A 47 21.56 3.22 17.80
CA PRO A 47 22.41 2.13 17.36
C PRO A 47 22.48 2.06 15.82
N ASP A 48 23.68 2.09 15.25
CA ASP A 48 23.86 2.12 13.78
C ASP A 48 23.14 0.95 13.09
N TYR A 49 23.19 -0.24 13.68
CA TYR A 49 22.61 -1.47 13.12
C TYR A 49 21.07 -1.52 13.13
N THR A 50 20.39 -0.62 13.86
CA THR A 50 18.92 -0.51 13.84
C THR A 50 18.42 0.82 13.28
N ARG A 51 19.31 1.77 13.01
CA ARG A 51 18.95 3.15 12.64
C ARG A 51 18.06 3.23 11.40
N TYR A 52 18.39 2.47 10.36
CA TYR A 52 17.60 2.47 9.12
C TYR A 52 16.16 1.97 9.39
N TYR A 53 16.03 0.88 10.15
CA TYR A 53 14.75 0.29 10.55
C TYR A 53 13.94 1.27 11.40
N ALA A 54 14.58 1.96 12.34
CA ALA A 54 13.94 3.01 13.14
C ALA A 54 13.32 4.10 12.26
N TYR A 55 14.07 4.62 11.28
CA TYR A 55 13.56 5.63 10.35
C TYR A 55 12.47 5.07 9.42
N GLN A 56 12.56 3.82 8.99
CA GLN A 56 11.49 3.16 8.23
C GLN A 56 10.19 3.08 9.05
N CYS A 57 10.25 2.65 10.31
CA CYS A 57 9.09 2.63 11.21
C CYS A 57 8.50 4.03 11.43
N LEU A 58 9.35 5.03 11.66
CA LEU A 58 8.91 6.42 11.82
C LEU A 58 8.24 6.97 10.55
N GLY A 59 8.77 6.62 9.37
CA GLY A 59 8.14 6.95 8.09
C GLY A 59 6.75 6.36 7.96
N LEU A 60 6.59 5.07 8.30
CA LEU A 60 5.29 4.40 8.29
C LEU A 60 4.31 5.03 9.30
N ILE A 61 4.76 5.31 10.53
CA ILE A 61 3.92 5.93 11.57
C ILE A 61 3.41 7.30 11.11
N GLU A 62 4.27 8.13 10.53
CA GLU A 62 3.86 9.44 10.01
C GLU A 62 2.93 9.33 8.79
N ALA A 63 3.07 8.27 7.98
CA ALA A 63 2.14 8.00 6.89
C ALA A 63 0.74 7.66 7.42
N LEU A 64 0.66 6.85 8.49
CA LEU A 64 -0.59 6.53 9.17
C LEU A 64 -1.23 7.74 9.85
N ARG A 65 -0.45 8.78 10.16
CA ARG A 65 -0.94 10.10 10.63
C ARG A 65 -1.35 11.05 9.50
N GLY A 66 -1.17 10.67 8.24
CA GLY A 66 -1.39 11.57 7.10
C GLY A 66 -0.28 12.62 6.89
N ASN A 67 0.88 12.49 7.54
CA ASN A 67 1.95 13.49 7.47
C ASN A 67 2.95 13.18 6.35
N GLU A 68 2.61 13.61 5.14
CA GLU A 68 3.42 13.41 3.94
C GLU A 68 4.87 13.91 4.11
N ARG A 69 5.04 15.14 4.58
CA ARG A 69 6.36 15.78 4.69
C ARG A 69 7.31 14.98 5.57
N LYS A 70 6.85 14.55 6.76
CA LYS A 70 7.68 13.76 7.67
C LYS A 70 7.90 12.34 7.16
N THR A 71 6.91 11.74 6.52
CA THR A 71 7.02 10.44 5.87
C THR A 71 8.20 10.43 4.90
N ILE A 72 8.22 11.38 3.95
CA ILE A 72 9.30 11.53 2.96
C ILE A 72 10.65 11.74 3.65
N GLN A 73 10.69 12.61 4.67
CA GLN A 73 11.92 12.92 5.40
C GLN A 73 12.51 11.66 6.07
N TYR A 74 11.68 10.84 6.73
CA TYR A 74 12.15 9.65 7.41
C TYR A 74 12.59 8.56 6.44
N PHE A 75 11.87 8.33 5.34
CA PHE A 75 12.33 7.37 4.33
C PHE A 75 13.63 7.80 3.64
N LYS A 76 13.85 9.11 3.46
CA LYS A 76 15.15 9.61 3.00
C LYS A 76 16.27 9.24 4.00
N LYS A 77 16.06 9.49 5.30
CA LYS A 77 17.02 9.12 6.35
C LYS A 77 17.23 7.61 6.45
N ALA A 78 16.19 6.80 6.24
CA ALA A 78 16.31 5.34 6.22
C ALA A 78 17.24 4.88 5.09
N LYS A 79 17.06 5.41 3.88
CA LYS A 79 17.94 5.13 2.72
C LYS A 79 19.37 5.64 2.92
N GLU A 80 19.56 6.79 3.60
CA GLU A 80 20.89 7.29 3.98
C GLU A 80 21.58 6.37 4.99
N ALA A 81 20.83 5.81 5.94
CA ALA A 81 21.36 4.90 6.95
C ALA A 81 21.69 3.50 6.39
N ASN A 82 20.91 3.00 5.42
CA ASN A 82 21.24 1.79 4.66
C ASN A 82 20.63 1.86 3.26
N SER A 83 21.45 2.20 2.26
CA SER A 83 21.01 2.34 0.87
C SER A 83 20.78 1.01 0.16
N SER A 84 21.27 -0.09 0.73
CA SER A 84 21.13 -1.44 0.17
C SER A 84 19.90 -2.19 0.70
N ASP A 85 19.27 -1.69 1.78
CA ASP A 85 18.12 -2.35 2.36
C ASP A 85 16.91 -2.20 1.44
N THR A 86 16.48 -3.33 0.88
CA THR A 86 15.41 -3.33 -0.10
C THR A 86 14.05 -3.13 0.54
N SER A 87 13.86 -3.43 1.83
CA SER A 87 12.57 -3.27 2.52
C SER A 87 12.14 -1.82 2.69
N VAL A 88 13.11 -0.90 2.71
CA VAL A 88 12.85 0.54 2.79
C VAL A 88 12.04 1.01 1.58
N SER A 89 12.35 0.54 0.37
CA SER A 89 11.65 0.95 -0.86
C SER A 89 10.20 0.45 -0.92
N ALA A 90 9.95 -0.82 -0.58
CA ALA A 90 8.59 -1.38 -0.52
C ALA A 90 7.77 -0.69 0.57
N THR A 91 8.33 -0.53 1.77
CA THR A 91 7.62 0.14 2.87
C THR A 91 7.31 1.59 2.51
N TYR A 92 8.23 2.29 1.85
CA TYR A 92 7.97 3.65 1.41
C TYR A 92 6.86 3.72 0.36
N ALA A 93 6.85 2.81 -0.62
CA ALA A 93 5.76 2.71 -1.58
C ALA A 93 4.41 2.48 -0.89
N GLN A 94 4.38 1.56 0.08
CA GLN A 94 3.18 1.25 0.85
C GLN A 94 2.70 2.46 1.68
N SER A 95 3.62 3.20 2.30
CA SER A 95 3.32 4.43 3.02
C SER A 95 2.79 5.54 2.11
N LEU A 96 3.35 5.72 0.92
CA LEU A 96 2.85 6.67 -0.08
C LEU A 96 1.43 6.32 -0.53
N ARG A 97 1.11 5.03 -0.65
CA ARG A 97 -0.26 4.58 -0.90
C ARG A 97 -1.23 5.00 0.21
N TYR A 98 -0.85 4.88 1.47
CA TYR A 98 -1.70 5.31 2.59
C TYR A 98 -1.95 6.82 2.59
N LEU A 99 -1.03 7.59 2.01
CA LEU A 99 -1.16 9.03 1.78
C LEU A 99 -1.92 9.39 0.50
N GLY A 100 -2.43 8.40 -0.25
CA GLY A 100 -3.11 8.60 -1.53
C GLY A 100 -2.19 8.94 -2.71
N LYS A 101 -0.86 8.84 -2.54
CA LYS A 101 0.17 9.20 -3.55
C LYS A 101 0.57 7.98 -4.38
N ILE A 102 -0.31 7.52 -5.25
CA ILE A 102 -0.17 6.24 -5.95
C ILE A 102 0.93 6.28 -7.01
N LYS A 103 1.01 7.34 -7.82
CA LYS A 103 2.07 7.51 -8.82
C LYS A 103 3.45 7.49 -8.18
N GLU A 104 3.62 8.20 -7.06
CA GLU A 104 4.88 8.22 -6.32
C GLU A 104 5.19 6.87 -5.67
N SER A 105 4.16 6.19 -5.15
CA SER A 105 4.25 4.82 -4.64
C SER A 105 4.81 3.86 -5.70
N ILE A 106 4.22 3.83 -6.90
CA ILE A 106 4.66 2.99 -8.02
C ILE A 106 6.08 3.34 -8.49
N LYS A 107 6.49 4.61 -8.40
CA LYS A 107 7.87 5.03 -8.73
C LYS A 107 8.90 4.48 -7.74
N GLN A 108 8.58 4.36 -6.46
CA GLN A 108 9.52 3.76 -5.49
C GLN A 108 9.84 2.29 -5.83
N LEU A 109 8.93 1.60 -6.53
CA LEU A 109 9.11 0.21 -6.93
C LEU A 109 10.07 0.04 -8.12
N ASP A 110 10.45 1.12 -8.83
CA ASP A 110 11.48 1.09 -9.89
C ASP A 110 12.83 0.59 -9.37
N PHE A 111 13.05 0.71 -8.06
CA PHE A 111 14.17 0.13 -7.37
C PHE A 111 14.31 -1.38 -7.67
N TYR A 112 13.22 -2.15 -7.61
CA TYR A 112 13.24 -3.61 -7.84
C TYR A 112 13.31 -4.00 -9.32
N VAL A 113 13.00 -3.08 -10.22
CA VAL A 113 13.24 -3.25 -11.66
C VAL A 113 14.74 -3.13 -11.94
N SER A 114 15.39 -2.17 -11.29
CA SER A 114 16.81 -1.87 -11.50
C SER A 114 17.74 -2.78 -10.67
N ASN A 115 17.24 -3.34 -9.56
CA ASN A 115 18.01 -4.12 -8.61
C ASN A 115 17.29 -5.42 -8.26
N LYS A 116 17.91 -6.56 -8.58
CA LYS A 116 17.42 -7.86 -8.11
C LYS A 116 17.63 -7.96 -6.60
N THR A 117 16.66 -8.52 -5.90
CA THR A 117 16.74 -8.80 -4.47
C THR A 117 16.31 -10.25 -4.17
N CYS A 118 16.85 -10.81 -3.10
CA CYS A 118 16.37 -12.08 -2.54
C CYS A 118 15.34 -11.87 -1.42
N ASP A 119 14.98 -10.61 -1.14
CA ASP A 119 13.96 -10.24 -0.15
C ASP A 119 12.55 -10.52 -0.71
N ILE A 120 12.10 -11.76 -0.50
CA ILE A 120 10.78 -12.27 -0.94
C ILE A 120 9.64 -11.43 -0.35
N PHE A 121 9.75 -10.99 0.91
CA PHE A 121 8.71 -10.20 1.56
C PHE A 121 8.51 -8.85 0.85
N SER A 122 9.59 -8.13 0.59
CA SER A 122 9.54 -6.85 -0.10
C SER A 122 9.09 -6.97 -1.55
N LEU A 123 9.52 -8.03 -2.25
CA LEU A 123 9.06 -8.32 -3.62
C LEU A 123 7.56 -8.63 -3.65
N ASN A 124 7.04 -9.40 -2.69
CA ASN A 124 5.61 -9.67 -2.58
C ASN A 124 4.79 -8.40 -2.32
N MET A 125 5.28 -7.51 -1.47
CA MET A 125 4.63 -6.22 -1.23
C MET A 125 4.62 -5.35 -2.50
N ALA A 126 5.76 -5.27 -3.20
CA ALA A 126 5.87 -4.55 -4.47
C ALA A 126 4.93 -5.13 -5.54
N LEU A 127 4.85 -6.46 -5.66
CA LEU A 127 3.93 -7.15 -6.57
C LEU A 127 2.47 -6.78 -6.29
N LYS A 128 2.04 -6.88 -5.03
CA LYS A 128 0.67 -6.54 -4.63
C LYS A 128 0.32 -5.09 -4.95
N LEU A 129 1.24 -4.15 -4.69
CA LEU A 129 1.03 -2.74 -5.05
C LEU A 129 0.89 -2.56 -6.57
N CYS A 130 1.75 -3.18 -7.37
CA CYS A 130 1.63 -3.13 -8.83
C CYS A 130 0.28 -3.66 -9.31
N ILE A 131 -0.19 -4.79 -8.77
CA ILE A 131 -1.48 -5.38 -9.13
C ILE A 131 -2.64 -4.47 -8.72
N ILE A 132 -2.60 -3.91 -7.51
CA ILE A 132 -3.64 -2.99 -7.02
C ILE A 132 -3.76 -1.74 -7.89
N PHE A 133 -2.70 -1.35 -8.61
CA PHE A 133 -2.67 -0.17 -9.45
C PHE A 133 -2.56 -0.46 -10.94
N GLY A 134 -2.89 -1.70 -11.35
CA GLY A 134 -2.90 -2.11 -12.75
C GLY A 134 -1.55 -1.99 -13.47
N GLN A 135 -0.44 -1.98 -12.74
CA GLN A 135 0.92 -1.91 -13.29
C GLN A 135 1.41 -3.31 -13.68
N THR A 136 0.73 -3.91 -14.66
CA THR A 136 0.89 -5.33 -15.03
C THR A 136 2.30 -5.67 -15.51
N THR A 137 2.96 -4.76 -16.21
CA THR A 137 4.33 -4.92 -16.72
C THR A 137 5.33 -5.08 -15.57
N LYS A 138 5.23 -4.24 -14.53
CA LYS A 138 6.08 -4.37 -13.33
C LYS A 138 5.68 -5.59 -12.50
N ALA A 139 4.39 -5.89 -12.39
CA ALA A 139 3.90 -7.07 -11.68
C ALA A 139 4.49 -8.37 -12.28
N GLU A 140 4.47 -8.51 -13.61
CA GLU A 140 5.08 -9.65 -14.30
C GLU A 140 6.58 -9.76 -14.06
N LEU A 141 7.32 -8.65 -14.08
CA LEU A 141 8.74 -8.64 -13.74
C LEU A 141 9.00 -9.14 -12.31
N PHE A 142 8.20 -8.69 -11.33
CA PHE A 142 8.35 -9.11 -9.94
C PHE A 142 7.93 -10.57 -9.73
N MET A 143 6.88 -11.03 -10.42
CA MET A 143 6.49 -12.44 -10.45
C MET A 143 7.61 -13.32 -11.00
N GLN A 144 8.28 -12.90 -12.08
CA GLN A 144 9.42 -13.65 -12.62
C GLN A 144 10.59 -13.73 -11.63
N GLN A 145 10.88 -12.65 -10.90
CA GLN A 145 11.90 -12.67 -9.85
C GLN A 145 11.52 -13.63 -8.71
N LEU A 146 10.29 -13.55 -8.19
CA LEU A 146 9.78 -14.43 -7.14
C LEU A 146 9.83 -15.90 -7.57
N LYS A 147 9.42 -16.21 -8.81
CA LYS A 147 9.48 -17.56 -9.38
C LYS A 147 10.92 -18.08 -9.50
N GLN A 148 11.90 -17.22 -9.75
CA GLN A 148 13.32 -17.61 -9.77
C GLN A 148 13.86 -17.94 -8.38
N LEU A 149 13.38 -17.24 -7.34
CA LEU A 149 13.79 -17.45 -5.96
C LEU A 149 13.20 -18.74 -5.38
N ASP A 150 11.91 -19.01 -5.62
CA ASP A 150 11.26 -20.24 -5.20
C ASP A 150 10.14 -20.67 -6.18
N PRO A 151 10.46 -21.51 -7.19
CA PRO A 151 9.48 -21.96 -8.17
C PRO A 151 8.30 -22.75 -7.58
N LYS A 152 8.52 -23.48 -6.47
CA LYS A 152 7.51 -24.37 -5.87
C LYS A 152 6.51 -23.55 -5.04
N ALA A 153 7.03 -22.64 -4.21
CA ALA A 153 6.19 -21.73 -3.47
C ALA A 153 5.41 -20.81 -4.41
N PHE A 154 6.05 -20.35 -5.49
CA PHE A 154 5.45 -19.35 -6.38
C PHE A 154 4.06 -19.75 -6.90
N LEU A 155 3.93 -20.96 -7.46
CA LEU A 155 2.66 -21.43 -8.00
C LEU A 155 1.58 -21.59 -6.93
N SER A 156 1.97 -21.93 -5.70
CA SER A 156 1.02 -22.12 -4.60
C SER A 156 0.46 -20.80 -4.07
N TYR A 157 1.24 -19.73 -4.11
CA TYR A 157 0.89 -18.45 -3.47
C TYR A 157 0.41 -17.36 -4.43
N HIS A 158 0.79 -17.42 -5.72
CA HIS A 158 0.58 -16.30 -6.65
C HIS A 158 -0.42 -16.58 -7.77
N GLN A 159 -1.22 -17.65 -7.66
CA GLN A 159 -2.26 -17.94 -8.64
C GLN A 159 -3.26 -16.78 -8.78
N THR A 160 -3.74 -16.25 -7.65
CA THR A 160 -4.63 -15.08 -7.63
C THR A 160 -3.96 -13.82 -8.18
N ASP A 161 -2.66 -13.62 -7.91
CA ASP A 161 -1.91 -12.48 -8.43
C ASP A 161 -1.81 -12.51 -9.96
N ILE A 162 -1.62 -13.70 -10.55
CA ILE A 162 -1.62 -13.92 -12.00
C ILE A 162 -3.00 -13.59 -12.59
N GLU A 163 -4.07 -14.08 -11.97
CA GLU A 163 -5.45 -13.86 -12.41
C GLU A 163 -5.82 -12.37 -12.43
N PHE A 164 -5.49 -11.62 -11.37
CA PHE A 164 -5.71 -10.17 -11.34
C PHE A 164 -4.87 -9.44 -12.40
N THR A 165 -3.62 -9.85 -12.62
CA THR A 165 -2.76 -9.26 -13.66
C THR A 165 -3.37 -9.44 -15.05
N GLN A 166 -3.86 -10.65 -15.35
CA GLN A 166 -4.55 -10.94 -16.62
C GLN A 166 -5.85 -10.17 -16.75
N LEU A 167 -6.58 -9.98 -15.66
CA LEU A 167 -7.81 -9.20 -15.64
C LEU A 167 -7.55 -7.74 -16.02
N TRP A 168 -6.51 -7.12 -15.44
CA TRP A 168 -6.09 -5.77 -15.82
C TRP A 168 -5.76 -5.66 -17.31
N GLN A 169 -5.01 -6.63 -17.85
CA GLN A 169 -4.66 -6.65 -19.28
C GLN A 169 -5.90 -6.73 -20.18
N LYS A 170 -6.93 -7.47 -19.77
CA LYS A 170 -8.19 -7.62 -20.54
C LYS A 170 -9.01 -6.33 -20.60
N THR A 171 -8.82 -5.38 -19.68
CA THR A 171 -9.51 -4.09 -19.73
C THR A 171 -9.16 -3.28 -20.99
N GLY A 172 -7.98 -3.50 -21.56
CA GLY A 172 -7.47 -2.73 -22.68
C GLY A 172 -7.12 -1.28 -22.35
N ILE A 173 -7.24 -0.86 -21.08
CA ILE A 173 -6.89 0.48 -20.62
C ILE A 173 -5.37 0.53 -20.42
N PRO A 174 -4.65 1.51 -21.00
CA PRO A 174 -3.21 1.66 -20.77
C PRO A 174 -2.87 1.84 -19.29
N GLU A 175 -1.77 1.21 -18.84
CA GLU A 175 -1.38 1.21 -17.41
C GLU A 175 -1.21 2.61 -16.82
N ASN A 176 -0.74 3.58 -17.62
CA ASN A 176 -0.61 4.98 -17.20
C ASN A 176 -1.97 5.67 -17.04
N ALA A 177 -2.96 5.32 -17.88
CA ALA A 177 -4.31 5.83 -17.81
C ALA A 177 -5.07 5.24 -16.62
N ILE A 178 -4.87 3.94 -16.33
CA ILE A 178 -5.34 3.30 -15.08
C ILE A 178 -4.72 4.02 -13.88
N LEU A 179 -3.40 4.19 -13.86
CA LEU A 179 -2.71 4.82 -12.75
C LEU A 179 -3.20 6.25 -12.48
N ASP A 180 -3.44 7.02 -13.54
CA ASP A 180 -4.01 8.37 -13.44
C ASP A 180 -5.42 8.35 -12.84
N TYR A 181 -6.30 7.50 -13.36
CA TYR A 181 -7.66 7.35 -12.87
C TYR A 181 -7.73 6.92 -11.40
N LEU A 182 -6.91 5.94 -11.00
CA LEU A 182 -6.83 5.48 -9.62
C LEU A 182 -6.24 6.55 -8.69
N GLU A 183 -5.27 7.34 -9.15
CA GLU A 183 -4.70 8.46 -8.37
C GLU A 183 -5.80 9.44 -7.94
N HIS A 184 -6.74 9.77 -8.83
CA HIS A 184 -7.87 10.65 -8.51
C HIS A 184 -8.74 10.10 -7.36
N ALA A 185 -9.09 8.82 -7.42
CA ALA A 185 -9.90 8.19 -6.36
C ALA A 185 -9.15 8.12 -5.02
N TYR A 186 -7.85 7.83 -5.05
CA TYR A 186 -7.02 7.76 -3.84
C TYR A 186 -6.74 9.13 -3.24
N GLN A 187 -6.57 10.18 -4.05
CA GLN A 187 -6.47 11.56 -3.56
C GLN A 187 -7.76 12.01 -2.91
N PHE A 188 -8.91 11.75 -3.54
CA PHE A 188 -10.23 12.02 -2.97
C PHE A 188 -10.39 11.37 -1.59
N ALA A 189 -10.00 10.10 -1.47
CA ALA A 189 -10.07 9.32 -0.24
C ALA A 189 -9.13 9.89 0.84
N ALA A 190 -7.89 10.20 0.47
CA ALA A 190 -6.91 10.77 1.39
C ALA A 190 -7.34 12.14 1.94
N GLU A 191 -7.89 13.03 1.09
CA GLU A 191 -8.40 14.35 1.51
C GLU A 191 -9.54 14.26 2.52
N ARG A 192 -10.29 13.15 2.51
CA ARG A 192 -11.39 12.87 3.44
C ARG A 192 -10.99 12.00 4.62
N ASN A 193 -9.70 11.68 4.75
CA ASN A 193 -9.14 10.76 5.75
C ASN A 193 -9.80 9.37 5.72
N ILE A 194 -10.20 8.90 4.54
CA ILE A 194 -10.72 7.54 4.36
C ILE A 194 -9.57 6.54 4.52
N ASN A 195 -9.81 5.45 5.22
CA ASN A 195 -8.82 4.40 5.47
C ASN A 195 -8.39 3.69 4.16
N LEU A 196 -7.15 3.96 3.74
CA LEU A 196 -6.53 3.40 2.54
C LEU A 196 -5.67 2.14 2.81
N ARG A 197 -5.72 1.55 4.01
CA ARG A 197 -4.89 0.38 4.32
C ARG A 197 -5.30 -0.87 3.55
N HIS A 198 -6.60 -1.05 3.39
CA HIS A 198 -7.18 -2.29 2.88
C HIS A 198 -8.25 -2.10 1.79
N PRO A 199 -7.93 -1.43 0.68
CA PRO A 199 -8.75 -1.49 -0.52
C PRO A 199 -8.90 -2.95 -0.97
N GLU A 200 -10.13 -3.32 -1.30
CA GLU A 200 -10.47 -4.61 -1.89
C GLU A 200 -10.76 -4.40 -3.37
N ILE A 201 -10.24 -5.29 -4.21
CA ILE A 201 -10.56 -5.31 -5.65
C ILE A 201 -11.36 -6.59 -5.90
N VAL A 202 -12.59 -6.42 -6.35
CA VAL A 202 -13.50 -7.53 -6.64
C VAL A 202 -13.86 -7.50 -8.11
N LEU A 203 -13.84 -8.67 -8.75
CA LEU A 203 -14.40 -8.83 -10.07
C LEU A 203 -15.92 -8.89 -9.95
N ASP A 204 -16.63 -8.04 -10.69
CA ASP A 204 -18.05 -8.28 -10.88
C ASP A 204 -18.26 -9.44 -11.86
N VAL A 205 -18.74 -10.56 -11.33
CA VAL A 205 -18.95 -11.79 -12.11
C VAL A 205 -20.17 -11.66 -13.02
N GLU A 206 -21.10 -10.74 -12.74
CA GLU A 206 -22.31 -10.53 -13.54
C GLU A 206 -22.00 -9.76 -14.83
N ASP A 207 -21.21 -8.69 -14.74
CA ASP A 207 -20.81 -7.87 -15.91
C ASP A 207 -19.51 -8.35 -16.58
N GLY A 208 -18.78 -9.29 -15.96
CA GLY A 208 -17.67 -10.05 -16.52
C GLY A 208 -16.39 -9.27 -16.86
N ASN A 209 -16.47 -7.94 -16.93
CA ASN A 209 -15.39 -7.02 -17.29
C ASN A 209 -15.26 -5.82 -16.33
N SER A 210 -16.04 -5.79 -15.25
CA SER A 210 -16.03 -4.69 -14.28
C SER A 210 -15.15 -5.00 -13.07
N LEU A 211 -14.33 -4.03 -12.68
CA LEU A 211 -13.45 -4.03 -11.52
C LEU A 211 -14.04 -3.11 -10.45
N MET A 212 -14.40 -3.68 -9.30
CA MET A 212 -14.92 -2.93 -8.16
C MET A 212 -13.83 -2.69 -7.15
N TYR A 213 -13.52 -1.41 -6.90
CA TYR A 213 -12.66 -0.96 -5.82
C TYR A 213 -13.49 -0.59 -4.60
N ILE A 214 -13.27 -1.29 -3.49
CA ILE A 214 -13.97 -1.00 -2.25
C ILE A 214 -12.98 -0.41 -1.25
N PHE A 215 -13.11 0.87 -0.95
CA PHE A 215 -12.42 1.47 0.19
C PHE A 215 -13.18 1.09 1.46
N ARG A 216 -12.54 0.29 2.32
CA ARG A 216 -13.15 -0.22 3.56
C ARG A 216 -12.78 0.69 4.72
N ASP A 217 -13.78 1.33 5.31
CA ASP A 217 -13.57 2.25 6.43
C ASP A 217 -14.66 2.09 7.50
N ASN A 218 -14.27 1.55 8.64
CA ASN A 218 -15.14 1.35 9.79
C ASN A 218 -15.22 2.58 10.72
N ASP A 219 -14.37 3.59 10.52
CA ASP A 219 -14.33 4.82 11.31
C ASP A 219 -15.35 5.86 10.82
N LEU A 220 -15.82 5.75 9.57
CA LEU A 220 -16.86 6.64 9.02
C LEU A 220 -18.24 6.38 9.63
N THR A 221 -18.97 7.44 9.99
CA THR A 221 -20.40 7.33 10.30
C THR A 221 -21.21 6.94 9.06
N THR A 222 -22.44 6.47 9.26
CA THR A 222 -23.31 6.08 8.13
C THR A 222 -23.57 7.26 7.20
N ASP A 223 -23.80 8.45 7.76
CA ASP A 223 -24.07 9.67 6.99
C ASP A 223 -22.83 10.14 6.23
N GLN A 224 -21.66 10.16 6.86
CA GLN A 224 -20.39 10.48 6.19
C GLN A 224 -20.13 9.53 5.03
N ARG A 225 -20.34 8.23 5.22
CA ARG A 225 -20.14 7.24 4.17
C ARG A 225 -21.06 7.49 2.97
N ILE A 226 -22.37 7.68 3.20
CA ILE A 226 -23.33 7.94 2.12
C ILE A 226 -22.97 9.23 1.37
N GLN A 227 -22.61 10.29 2.11
CA GLN A 227 -22.20 11.55 1.51
C GLN A 227 -20.94 11.37 0.65
N TYR A 228 -19.89 10.75 1.20
CA TYR A 228 -18.62 10.57 0.51
C TYR A 228 -18.73 9.62 -0.69
N GLU A 229 -19.60 8.61 -0.63
CA GLU A 229 -19.88 7.71 -1.75
C GLU A 229 -20.51 8.50 -2.92
N GLN A 230 -21.52 9.33 -2.65
CA GLN A 230 -22.12 10.20 -3.67
C GLN A 230 -21.15 11.23 -4.23
N GLU A 231 -20.25 11.77 -3.40
CA GLU A 231 -19.22 12.70 -3.84
C GLU A 231 -18.16 12.01 -4.71
N LEU A 232 -17.75 10.79 -4.34
CA LEU A 232 -16.81 9.98 -5.11
C LEU A 232 -17.39 9.62 -6.47
N ASP A 233 -18.65 9.17 -6.52
CA ASP A 233 -19.34 8.85 -7.78
C ASP A 233 -19.37 10.05 -8.72
N LYS A 234 -19.71 11.24 -8.18
CA LYS A 234 -19.71 12.49 -8.97
C LYS A 234 -18.30 12.85 -9.46
N HIS A 235 -17.30 12.70 -8.60
CA HIS A 235 -15.90 12.98 -8.93
C HIS A 235 -15.41 12.08 -10.07
N MET A 236 -15.58 10.77 -9.93
CA MET A 236 -15.16 9.79 -10.94
C MET A 236 -15.97 9.92 -12.22
N LEU A 237 -17.28 10.14 -12.16
CA LEU A 237 -18.10 10.37 -13.35
C LEU A 237 -17.67 11.63 -14.12
N SER A 238 -17.24 12.69 -13.43
CA SER A 238 -16.69 13.88 -14.07
C SER A 238 -15.37 13.57 -14.80
N TYR A 239 -14.52 12.74 -14.20
CA TYR A 239 -13.29 12.27 -14.85
C TYR A 239 -13.62 11.47 -16.11
N ILE A 240 -14.50 10.46 -16.02
CA ILE A 240 -14.89 9.61 -17.17
C ILE A 240 -15.43 10.47 -18.32
N LYS A 241 -16.29 11.45 -18.02
CA LYS A 241 -16.86 12.36 -19.03
C LYS A 241 -15.81 13.19 -19.77
N SER A 242 -14.68 13.48 -19.12
CA SER A 242 -13.58 14.25 -19.71
C SER A 242 -12.51 13.37 -20.39
N HIS A 243 -12.51 12.05 -20.15
CA HIS A 243 -11.52 11.09 -20.66
C HIS A 243 -12.21 9.90 -21.32
N LYS A 244 -12.89 10.14 -22.46
CA LYS A 244 -13.70 9.14 -23.17
C LYS A 244 -12.90 8.17 -24.02
N ASP A 245 -11.56 8.26 -23.98
CA ASP A 245 -10.66 7.45 -24.79
C ASP A 245 -10.64 5.98 -24.34
N TYR A 246 -11.08 5.71 -23.10
CA TYR A 246 -11.02 4.39 -22.47
C TYR A 246 -12.30 4.07 -21.68
N PRO A 247 -12.67 2.78 -21.54
CA PRO A 247 -13.87 2.34 -20.84
C PRO A 247 -13.72 2.36 -19.31
N PHE A 248 -13.44 3.53 -18.73
CA PHE A 248 -13.28 3.70 -17.29
C PHE A 248 -14.55 3.41 -16.49
N GLU A 249 -15.71 3.41 -17.13
CA GLU A 249 -16.99 2.98 -16.55
C GLU A 249 -16.97 1.54 -16.02
N ASN A 250 -16.04 0.71 -16.51
CA ASN A 250 -15.83 -0.65 -16.00
C ASN A 250 -14.97 -0.68 -14.73
N ILE A 251 -14.45 0.46 -14.25
CA ILE A 251 -13.72 0.55 -12.98
C ILE A 251 -14.53 1.42 -12.03
N VAL A 252 -15.21 0.77 -11.09
CA VAL A 252 -16.19 1.38 -10.19
C VAL A 252 -15.63 1.43 -8.77
N PHE A 253 -15.96 2.48 -8.02
CA PHE A 253 -15.53 2.64 -6.64
C PHE A 253 -16.71 2.62 -5.68
N PHE A 254 -16.50 2.05 -4.50
CA PHE A 254 -17.49 1.97 -3.43
C PHE A 254 -16.86 2.28 -2.08
N LEU A 255 -17.68 2.81 -1.17
CA LEU A 255 -17.31 2.95 0.24
C LEU A 255 -18.01 1.88 1.09
N GLY A 256 -17.20 0.92 1.52
CA GLY A 256 -17.66 -0.24 2.30
C GLY A 256 -17.27 -0.16 3.78
N ARG A 257 -17.89 -1.00 4.58
CA ARG A 257 -17.39 -1.40 5.91
C ARG A 257 -16.99 -2.86 5.90
N TYR A 258 -16.10 -3.26 6.79
CA TYR A 258 -15.98 -4.67 7.14
C TYR A 258 -17.27 -5.12 7.81
N ARG A 259 -17.76 -6.31 7.46
CA ARG A 259 -18.77 -6.96 8.29
C ARG A 259 -18.11 -7.23 9.63
N ASP A 260 -18.79 -6.90 10.73
CA ASP A 260 -18.38 -7.39 12.04
C ASP A 260 -18.26 -8.92 11.92
N SER A 261 -17.03 -9.43 12.06
CA SER A 261 -16.82 -10.85 12.27
C SER A 261 -17.56 -11.20 13.56
N LYS A 262 -18.73 -11.83 13.41
CA LYS A 262 -19.46 -12.46 14.51
C LYS A 262 -18.60 -13.52 15.18
#